data_AF-A0A3P1SAY8-F1
#
_entry.id   AF-A0A3P1SAY8-F1
#
_cell.length_a   1.000
_cell.length_b   1.000
_cell.length_c   1.000
_cell.angle_alpha   90.00
_cell.angle_beta   90.00
_cell.angle_gamma   90.00
#
_symmetry.space_group_name_H-M   'P 1'
#
loop_
_entity.id
_entity.type
_entity.pdbx_description
1 polymer ?
#
loop_
_entity_poly.entity_id
_entity_poly.type
_entity_poly.pdbx_seq_one_letter_code
_entity_poly.pdbx_strand_id
1 'polypeptide(L)'
;MKKLVLFFILAIFIVCSGFTLKTEEEYVKEFESSQVDMCSTSSTKSYMSYKSITSRGSRQYKYIQEYMTVDEETGLLYDEDGFIGVALGSAFGSIGTRYYFTLDTGKILPVVKVEEKSDNDTEGGCYHLSDNSVIELVIDREIAIEYFGLGKNGLILSGNFNNYEGFKGAIKKIELVSDQKIDNSIFYEVYTAEDF
;
A
#
# COMPACT_ATOMS: atom_id res chain seq x y z
N MET A 1 -47.06 26.24 0.19
CA MET A 1 -47.78 25.44 1.23
C MET A 1 -47.40 23.97 1.09
N LYS A 2 -47.45 23.18 2.18
CA LYS A 2 -47.28 21.70 2.24
C LYS A 2 -46.33 21.06 1.20
N LYS A 3 -45.06 20.84 1.56
CA LYS A 3 -44.22 19.85 0.87
C LYS A 3 -44.83 18.45 1.09
N LEU A 4 -45.04 17.69 0.02
CA LEU A 4 -45.37 16.26 0.11
C LEU A 4 -44.06 15.47 -0.01
N VAL A 5 -43.67 14.79 1.07
CA VAL A 5 -42.52 13.87 1.06
C VAL A 5 -43.08 12.46 0.88
N LEU A 6 -42.71 11.78 -0.21
CA LEU A 6 -43.19 10.45 -0.53
C LEU A 6 -42.06 9.43 -0.37
N PHE A 7 -41.99 8.79 0.79
CA PHE A 7 -41.10 7.65 1.02
C PHE A 7 -41.69 6.39 0.37
N PHE A 8 -40.99 5.82 -0.61
CA PHE A 8 -41.25 4.46 -1.06
C PHE A 8 -40.32 3.47 -0.35
N ILE A 9 -40.85 2.82 0.68
CA ILE A 9 -40.18 1.70 1.35
C ILE A 9 -40.58 0.41 0.63
N LEU A 10 -39.70 -0.15 -0.19
CA LEU A 10 -39.88 -1.48 -0.77
C LEU A 10 -39.34 -2.54 0.20
N ALA A 11 -40.20 -3.08 1.05
CA ALA A 11 -39.83 -4.14 1.98
C ALA A 11 -39.96 -5.53 1.33
N ILE A 12 -38.87 -6.32 1.35
CA ILE A 12 -38.88 -7.73 0.95
C ILE A 12 -38.19 -8.58 2.04
N PHE A 13 -38.88 -9.65 2.43
CA PHE A 13 -38.46 -10.74 3.33
C PHE A 13 -38.85 -12.06 2.63
N ILE A 14 -38.34 -13.27 2.92
CA ILE A 14 -37.45 -13.81 3.98
C ILE A 14 -36.82 -15.10 3.38
N VAL A 15 -35.67 -15.67 3.74
CA VAL A 15 -34.37 -15.26 4.35
C VAL A 15 -33.43 -16.47 4.11
N CYS A 16 -32.11 -16.29 3.97
CA CYS A 16 -31.16 -17.40 4.13
C CYS A 16 -29.76 -16.94 4.59
N SER A 17 -28.97 -17.88 5.10
CA SER A 17 -27.73 -17.66 5.84
C SER A 17 -26.57 -17.08 5.02
N GLY A 18 -25.82 -16.15 5.61
CA GLY A 18 -24.40 -15.95 5.34
C GLY A 18 -24.02 -15.32 4.00
N PHE A 19 -24.16 -14.00 3.88
CA PHE A 19 -23.47 -13.22 2.85
C PHE A 19 -22.69 -12.04 3.46
N THR A 20 -21.75 -12.35 4.35
CA THR A 20 -20.69 -11.42 4.72
C THR A 20 -19.70 -11.35 3.57
N LEU A 21 -19.95 -10.48 2.59
CA LEU A 21 -18.87 -9.97 1.76
C LEU A 21 -17.93 -9.18 2.67
N LYS A 22 -16.85 -9.83 3.11
CA LYS A 22 -15.57 -9.13 3.19
C LYS A 22 -15.15 -8.85 1.75
N THR A 23 -15.59 -7.71 1.21
CA THR A 23 -14.81 -7.04 0.19
C THR A 23 -13.44 -6.77 0.80
N GLU A 24 -12.39 -7.38 0.27
CA GLU A 24 -11.07 -6.76 0.39
C GLU A 24 -11.21 -5.41 -0.31
N GLU A 25 -11.14 -4.31 0.44
CA GLU A 25 -11.34 -2.98 -0.13
C GLU A 25 -10.14 -2.66 -1.02
N GLU A 26 -10.34 -2.80 -2.34
CA GLU A 26 -9.33 -2.57 -3.35
C GLU A 26 -8.92 -1.10 -3.31
N TYR A 27 -7.68 -0.82 -2.91
CA TYR A 27 -7.19 0.54 -2.68
C TYR A 27 -7.42 1.43 -3.92
N VAL A 28 -8.28 2.43 -3.77
CA VAL A 28 -8.52 3.46 -4.77
C VAL A 28 -7.43 4.51 -4.64
N LYS A 29 -6.79 4.86 -5.77
CA LYS A 29 -5.77 5.91 -5.79
C LYS A 29 -6.37 7.26 -5.41
N GLU A 30 -5.77 7.93 -4.45
CA GLU A 30 -6.09 9.32 -4.11
C GLU A 30 -5.26 10.35 -4.87
N PHE A 31 -4.09 9.98 -5.40
CA PHE A 31 -3.11 10.93 -5.95
C PHE A 31 -2.83 10.74 -7.44
N GLU A 32 -2.59 11.85 -8.14
CA GLU A 32 -2.08 11.85 -9.51
C GLU A 32 -0.72 11.18 -9.56
N SER A 33 -0.53 10.32 -10.55
CA SER A 33 0.65 9.46 -10.67
C SER A 33 1.00 9.16 -12.12
N SER A 34 2.29 8.92 -12.39
CA SER A 34 2.83 8.68 -13.72
C SER A 34 3.58 7.35 -13.77
N GLN A 35 3.39 6.58 -14.85
CA GLN A 35 4.05 5.28 -14.98
C GLN A 35 5.56 5.43 -15.17
N VAL A 36 6.32 4.62 -14.45
CA VAL A 36 7.77 4.48 -14.60
C VAL A 36 8.12 3.09 -15.14
N ASP A 37 9.35 2.93 -15.64
CA ASP A 37 9.81 1.63 -16.15
C ASP A 37 9.93 0.59 -15.03
N MET A 38 9.39 -0.60 -15.29
CA MET A 38 9.37 -1.71 -14.34
C MET A 38 10.65 -2.53 -14.47
N CYS A 39 11.59 -2.31 -13.55
CA CYS A 39 12.89 -3.00 -13.54
C CYS A 39 12.85 -4.46 -13.02
N SER A 40 11.74 -4.91 -12.44
CA SER A 40 11.50 -6.32 -12.07
C SER A 40 10.01 -6.62 -11.86
N THR A 41 9.59 -7.84 -12.21
CA THR A 41 8.23 -8.38 -11.98
C THR A 41 8.12 -9.22 -10.70
N SER A 42 9.08 -9.09 -9.78
CA SER A 42 9.16 -9.96 -8.60
C SER A 42 7.87 -9.99 -7.77
N SER A 43 7.50 -11.16 -7.28
CA SER A 43 6.45 -11.32 -6.28
C SER A 43 6.99 -11.25 -4.85
N THR A 44 8.31 -11.45 -4.64
CA THR A 44 8.95 -11.42 -3.32
C THR A 44 8.81 -10.06 -2.67
N LYS A 45 8.29 -10.05 -1.44
CA LYS A 45 8.18 -8.88 -0.56
C LYS A 45 8.80 -9.26 0.77
N SER A 46 10.06 -8.90 0.96
CA SER A 46 10.85 -9.15 2.17
C SER A 46 10.43 -8.17 3.29
N TYR A 47 11.08 -8.24 4.45
CA TYR A 47 10.84 -7.27 5.53
C TYR A 47 12.09 -7.02 6.39
N MET A 48 12.17 -5.80 6.93
CA MET A 48 13.15 -5.40 7.94
C MET A 48 12.47 -4.68 9.11
N SER A 49 13.04 -4.78 10.31
CA SER A 49 12.54 -3.99 11.45
C SER A 49 13.01 -2.54 11.36
N TYR A 50 12.12 -1.56 11.52
CA TYR A 50 12.52 -0.14 11.57
C TYR A 50 13.55 0.13 12.69
N LYS A 51 13.54 -0.71 13.75
CA LYS A 51 14.44 -0.64 14.90
C LYS A 51 15.90 -0.97 14.57
N SER A 52 16.21 -1.52 13.38
CA SER A 52 17.60 -1.69 12.93
C SER A 52 18.22 -0.39 12.39
N ILE A 53 17.38 0.56 11.96
CA ILE A 53 17.77 1.87 11.46
C ILE A 53 18.19 2.72 12.66
N THR A 54 19.47 2.63 13.03
CA THR A 54 20.01 3.16 14.29
C THR A 54 20.79 4.47 14.14
N SER A 55 21.13 4.86 12.90
CA SER A 55 21.91 6.07 12.61
C SER A 55 21.05 7.33 12.74
N ARG A 56 20.96 7.89 13.95
CA ARG A 56 20.08 9.04 14.27
C ARG A 56 20.30 10.31 13.43
N GLY A 57 21.45 10.42 12.75
CA GLY A 57 21.74 11.52 11.85
C GLY A 57 21.15 11.36 10.44
N SER A 58 20.77 10.14 10.02
CA SER A 58 20.43 9.82 8.64
C SER A 58 19.06 10.34 8.20
N ARG A 59 18.80 10.34 6.88
CA ARG A 59 17.49 10.70 6.32
C ARG A 59 16.43 9.65 6.68
N GLN A 60 16.78 8.37 6.61
CA GLN A 60 15.89 7.24 6.93
C GLN A 60 15.35 7.36 8.37
N TYR A 61 16.26 7.51 9.35
CA TYR A 61 15.87 7.61 10.75
C TYR A 61 14.96 8.80 11.03
N LYS A 62 15.31 9.99 10.52
CA LYS A 62 14.51 11.21 10.73
C LYS A 62 13.14 11.07 10.11
N TYR A 63 13.05 10.62 8.86
CA TYR A 63 11.78 10.45 8.16
C TYR A 63 10.83 9.51 8.92
N ILE A 64 11.35 8.39 9.42
CA ILE A 64 10.57 7.43 10.22
C ILE A 64 10.12 7.99 11.57
N GLN A 65 10.86 8.93 12.17
CA GLN A 65 10.47 9.55 13.45
C GLN A 65 9.60 10.81 13.29
N GLU A 66 9.47 11.33 12.08
CA GLU A 66 8.81 12.63 11.79
C GLU A 66 7.52 12.47 10.98
N TYR A 67 7.44 11.47 10.09
CA TYR A 67 6.32 11.29 9.14
C TYR A 67 5.66 9.91 9.17
N MET A 68 6.20 8.93 9.90
CA MET A 68 5.65 7.56 9.94
C MET A 68 5.04 7.23 11.30
N THR A 69 3.85 6.63 11.28
CA THR A 69 3.17 6.04 12.44
C THR A 69 3.23 4.52 12.34
N VAL A 70 3.44 3.83 13.47
CA VAL A 70 3.29 2.37 13.55
C VAL A 70 1.81 2.06 13.73
N ASP A 71 1.26 1.17 12.92
CA ASP A 71 -0.03 0.55 13.20
C ASP A 71 0.12 -0.47 14.33
N GLU A 72 -0.56 -0.23 15.45
CA GLU A 72 -0.53 -1.07 16.65
C GLU A 72 -1.28 -2.41 16.47
N GLU A 73 -2.05 -2.61 15.39
CA GLU A 73 -2.64 -3.92 15.05
C GLU A 73 -1.67 -4.78 14.22
N THR A 74 -1.14 -4.29 13.10
CA THR A 74 -0.33 -5.11 12.16
C THR A 74 1.18 -4.95 12.31
N GLY A 75 1.66 -3.88 12.95
CA GLY A 75 3.08 -3.51 12.98
C GLY A 75 3.61 -2.92 11.68
N LEU A 76 2.77 -2.67 10.68
CA LEU A 76 3.18 -1.93 9.47
C LEU A 76 3.38 -0.44 9.80
N LEU A 77 4.29 0.23 9.10
CA LEU A 77 4.44 1.69 9.20
C LEU A 77 3.66 2.38 8.08
N TYR A 78 2.94 3.45 8.41
CA TYR A 78 2.16 4.27 7.48
C TYR A 78 2.49 5.76 7.62
N ASP A 79 2.45 6.51 6.52
CA ASP A 79 2.44 7.98 6.56
C ASP A 79 1.01 8.54 6.70
N GLU A 80 0.87 9.87 6.78
CA GLU A 80 -0.43 10.53 7.00
C GLU A 80 -1.48 10.33 5.90
N ASP A 81 -1.07 9.88 4.70
CA ASP A 81 -1.95 9.52 3.59
C ASP A 81 -2.08 7.99 3.39
N GLY A 82 -1.59 7.19 4.34
CA GLY A 82 -1.70 5.73 4.31
C GLY A 82 -0.71 5.02 3.38
N PHE A 83 0.38 5.66 2.96
CA PHE A 83 1.43 4.96 2.21
C PHE A 83 2.30 4.12 3.14
N ILE A 84 2.52 2.86 2.77
CA ILE A 84 3.24 1.86 3.57
C ILE A 84 4.75 2.12 3.50
N GLY A 85 5.42 2.16 4.65
CA GLY A 85 6.87 2.34 4.76
C GLY A 85 7.66 1.16 4.17
N VAL A 86 8.50 1.44 3.18
CA VAL A 86 9.32 0.43 2.49
C VAL A 86 10.79 0.83 2.34
N ALA A 87 11.66 -0.16 2.27
CA ALA A 87 13.01 -0.03 1.74
C ALA A 87 12.98 -0.31 0.23
N LEU A 88 13.49 0.63 -0.57
CA LEU A 88 13.66 0.49 -2.03
C LEU A 88 15.10 0.88 -2.39
N GLY A 89 15.65 0.33 -3.48
CA GLY A 89 17.01 0.69 -3.93
C GLY A 89 17.12 2.10 -4.50
N SER A 90 18.34 2.49 -4.88
CA SER A 90 18.69 3.83 -5.37
C SER A 90 17.97 4.25 -6.67
N ALA A 91 17.46 3.30 -7.47
CA ALA A 91 16.65 3.60 -8.66
C ALA A 91 15.30 4.27 -8.32
N PHE A 92 14.80 4.09 -7.08
CA PHE A 92 13.48 4.56 -6.63
C PHE A 92 13.54 5.90 -5.89
N GLY A 93 14.02 6.95 -6.54
CA GLY A 93 14.01 8.30 -5.97
C GLY A 93 14.74 8.40 -4.63
N SER A 94 14.27 9.26 -3.73
CA SER A 94 14.93 9.48 -2.43
C SER A 94 14.00 9.23 -1.24
N ILE A 95 14.52 9.24 -0.01
CA ILE A 95 13.70 9.07 1.19
C ILE A 95 12.56 10.11 1.22
N GLY A 96 11.32 9.62 1.28
CA GLY A 96 10.07 10.36 1.16
C GLY A 96 9.36 10.25 -0.20
N THR A 97 9.97 9.64 -1.22
CA THR A 97 9.29 9.44 -2.53
C THR A 97 8.23 8.35 -2.44
N ARG A 98 6.99 8.70 -2.84
CA ARG A 98 5.80 7.82 -2.87
C ARG A 98 5.63 7.14 -4.23
N TYR A 99 5.12 5.90 -4.21
CA TYR A 99 4.84 5.09 -5.38
C TYR A 99 3.54 4.29 -5.23
N TYR A 100 2.88 4.01 -6.36
CA TYR A 100 1.88 2.95 -6.45
C TYR A 100 2.47 1.74 -7.18
N PHE A 101 2.48 0.58 -6.53
CA PHE A 101 2.81 -0.71 -7.14
C PHE A 101 1.52 -1.48 -7.39
N THR A 102 1.13 -1.67 -8.66
CA THR A 102 0.01 -2.54 -9.02
C THR A 102 0.51 -3.96 -9.23
N LEU A 103 -0.12 -4.92 -8.56
CA LEU A 103 0.18 -6.35 -8.69
C LEU A 103 -0.60 -7.00 -9.84
N ASP A 104 -0.18 -8.19 -10.25
CA ASP A 104 -0.88 -9.01 -11.25
C ASP A 104 -2.29 -9.43 -10.82
N THR A 105 -2.52 -9.54 -9.51
CA THR A 105 -3.81 -9.75 -8.84
C THR A 105 -4.76 -8.54 -8.88
N GLY A 106 -4.34 -7.38 -9.40
CA GLY A 106 -5.11 -6.14 -9.41
C GLY A 106 -4.79 -5.21 -8.23
N LYS A 107 -4.52 -5.80 -7.05
CA LYS A 107 -4.19 -5.10 -5.81
C LYS A 107 -3.15 -4.00 -6.02
N ILE A 108 -3.43 -2.80 -5.51
CA ILE A 108 -2.53 -1.64 -5.52
C ILE A 108 -1.92 -1.50 -4.13
N LEU A 109 -0.59 -1.43 -4.06
CA LEU A 109 0.15 -1.10 -2.84
C LEU A 109 0.58 0.38 -2.89
N PRO A 110 0.00 1.27 -2.05
CA PRO A 110 0.57 2.59 -1.79
C PRO A 110 1.81 2.42 -0.91
N VAL A 111 2.99 2.84 -1.38
CA VAL A 111 4.24 2.70 -0.63
C VAL A 111 5.08 3.98 -0.65
N VAL A 112 5.80 4.25 0.44
CA VAL A 112 6.71 5.39 0.58
C VAL A 112 8.11 4.91 0.96
N LYS A 113 9.13 5.40 0.24
CA LYS A 113 10.53 5.02 0.49
C LYS A 113 11.02 5.65 1.80
N VAL A 114 11.08 4.86 2.86
CA VAL A 114 11.59 5.28 4.19
C VAL A 114 13.03 4.83 4.43
N GLU A 115 13.49 3.84 3.67
CA GLU A 115 14.81 3.22 3.77
C GLU A 115 15.41 3.01 2.35
N GLU A 116 16.74 2.95 2.22
CA GLU A 116 17.44 2.82 0.94
C GLU A 116 18.33 1.58 0.89
N LYS A 117 17.90 0.56 0.13
CA LYS A 117 18.70 -0.67 -0.07
C LYS A 117 20.06 -0.33 -0.66
N SER A 118 21.11 -0.94 -0.10
CA SER A 118 22.50 -0.80 -0.54
C SER A 118 22.69 -1.18 -2.03
N ASP A 119 23.41 -0.35 -2.76
CA ASP A 119 23.79 -0.60 -4.17
C ASP A 119 24.70 -1.84 -4.34
N ASN A 120 25.40 -2.28 -3.28
CA ASN A 120 26.21 -3.50 -3.33
C ASN A 120 25.35 -4.77 -3.27
N ASP A 121 24.11 -4.63 -2.80
CA ASP A 121 23.18 -5.72 -2.52
C ASP A 121 21.99 -5.73 -3.49
N THR A 122 21.98 -4.84 -4.50
CA THR A 122 20.90 -4.72 -5.50
C THR A 122 21.42 -4.72 -6.93
N GLU A 123 20.67 -5.34 -7.85
CA GLU A 123 20.93 -5.22 -9.28
C GLU A 123 20.47 -3.85 -9.77
N GLY A 124 21.41 -3.00 -10.20
CA GLY A 124 21.13 -1.68 -10.78
C GLY A 124 20.32 -0.73 -9.89
N GLY A 125 20.38 -0.89 -8.56
CA GLY A 125 19.57 -0.12 -7.62
C GLY A 125 18.08 -0.48 -7.61
N CYS A 126 17.67 -1.59 -8.24
CA CYS A 126 16.27 -2.00 -8.39
C CYS A 126 15.84 -3.04 -7.34
N TYR A 127 16.40 -4.25 -7.43
CA TYR A 127 15.96 -5.42 -6.65
C TYR A 127 17.13 -6.09 -5.96
N HIS A 128 16.88 -6.67 -4.79
CA HIS A 128 17.90 -7.27 -3.94
C HIS A 128 18.42 -8.61 -4.52
N LEU A 129 19.74 -8.79 -4.53
CA LEU A 129 20.43 -9.82 -5.31
C LEU A 129 20.19 -11.27 -4.86
N SER A 130 19.76 -11.50 -3.61
CA SER A 130 19.61 -12.87 -3.07
C SER A 130 18.19 -13.44 -3.13
N ASP A 131 17.16 -12.59 -3.12
CA ASP A 131 15.75 -12.99 -3.07
C ASP A 131 14.87 -12.32 -4.16
N ASN A 132 15.48 -11.43 -4.96
CA ASN A 132 14.85 -10.60 -5.98
C ASN A 132 13.78 -9.66 -5.42
N SER A 133 13.81 -9.30 -4.14
CA SER A 133 12.84 -8.35 -3.57
C SER A 133 13.08 -6.93 -4.09
N VAL A 134 12.06 -6.35 -4.72
CA VAL A 134 12.01 -4.90 -5.00
C VAL A 134 11.54 -4.19 -3.73
N ILE A 135 10.34 -4.55 -3.28
CA ILE A 135 9.71 -4.07 -2.05
C ILE A 135 10.25 -4.89 -0.87
N GLU A 136 10.72 -4.20 0.15
CA GLU A 136 10.94 -4.75 1.49
C GLU A 136 10.17 -3.89 2.48
N LEU A 137 9.29 -4.50 3.28
CA LEU A 137 8.45 -3.77 4.23
C LEU A 137 9.25 -3.38 5.47
N VAL A 138 9.12 -2.12 5.89
CA VAL A 138 9.74 -1.60 7.11
C VAL A 138 8.68 -1.65 8.21
N ILE A 139 8.90 -2.48 9.23
CA ILE A 139 7.86 -2.89 10.20
C ILE A 139 8.32 -2.75 11.66
N ASP A 140 7.38 -2.61 12.59
CA ASP A 140 7.58 -3.09 13.95
C ASP A 140 7.53 -4.62 13.95
N ARG A 141 8.69 -5.23 14.18
CA ARG A 141 8.86 -6.68 14.12
C ARG A 141 8.09 -7.42 15.22
N GLU A 142 7.88 -6.79 16.38
CA GLU A 142 7.30 -7.46 17.53
C GLU A 142 5.78 -7.53 17.35
N ILE A 143 5.13 -6.42 16.99
CA ILE A 143 3.69 -6.37 16.68
C ILE A 143 3.37 -7.24 15.44
N ALA A 144 4.18 -7.15 14.39
CA ALA A 144 3.99 -7.96 13.18
C ALA A 144 4.15 -9.48 13.40
N ILE A 145 4.85 -9.92 14.45
CA ILE A 145 4.89 -11.34 14.85
C ILE A 145 3.57 -11.78 15.47
N GLU A 146 2.93 -10.92 16.28
CA GLU A 146 1.65 -11.21 16.91
C GLU A 146 0.51 -11.24 15.88
N TYR A 147 0.53 -10.35 14.89
CA TYR A 147 -0.48 -10.29 13.82
C TYR A 147 -0.29 -11.35 12.71
N PHE A 148 0.85 -11.32 12.01
CA PHE A 148 1.05 -12.16 10.81
C PHE A 148 1.55 -13.57 11.12
N GLY A 149 2.11 -13.78 12.32
CA GLY A 149 2.64 -15.07 12.76
C GLY A 149 3.96 -15.48 12.09
N LEU A 150 4.62 -16.47 12.72
CA LEU A 150 5.87 -17.04 12.22
C LEU A 150 5.63 -18.29 11.36
N GLY A 151 6.35 -18.37 10.25
CA GLY A 151 6.49 -19.59 9.45
C GLY A 151 7.36 -20.65 10.14
N LYS A 152 7.40 -21.86 9.57
CA LYS A 152 8.19 -22.99 10.12
C LYS A 152 9.71 -22.74 10.18
N ASN A 153 10.20 -21.72 9.48
CA ASN A 153 11.59 -21.25 9.50
C ASN A 153 11.85 -20.14 10.54
N GLY A 154 10.87 -19.74 11.34
CA GLY A 154 11.00 -18.68 12.35
C GLY A 154 10.96 -17.25 11.80
N LEU A 155 10.57 -17.07 10.53
CA LEU A 155 10.40 -15.75 9.89
C LEU A 155 8.92 -15.39 9.74
N ILE A 156 8.58 -14.11 9.83
CA ILE A 156 7.21 -13.59 9.63
C ILE A 156 6.77 -13.98 8.21
N LEU A 157 5.60 -14.60 8.07
CA LEU A 157 5.08 -15.10 6.78
C LEU A 157 6.10 -15.96 6.00
N SER A 158 6.93 -16.72 6.73
CA SER A 158 8.07 -17.50 6.22
C SER A 158 9.17 -16.69 5.50
N GLY A 159 9.22 -15.37 5.66
CA GLY A 159 10.21 -14.48 5.03
C GLY A 159 9.70 -13.74 3.80
N ASN A 160 8.43 -13.92 3.40
CA ASN A 160 7.88 -13.29 2.19
C ASN A 160 6.40 -12.93 2.40
N PHE A 161 6.09 -11.63 2.40
CA PHE A 161 4.74 -11.11 2.57
C PHE A 161 3.78 -11.48 1.43
N ASN A 162 4.28 -11.96 0.29
CA ASN A 162 3.45 -12.59 -0.75
C ASN A 162 2.64 -13.81 -0.26
N ASN A 163 2.97 -14.36 0.91
CA ASN A 163 2.19 -15.40 1.59
C ASN A 163 0.97 -14.86 2.37
N TYR A 164 0.75 -13.54 2.41
CA TYR A 164 -0.44 -12.89 2.97
C TYR A 164 -1.27 -12.24 1.86
N GLU A 165 -2.60 -12.42 1.89
CA GLU A 165 -3.48 -12.12 0.75
C GLU A 165 -3.46 -10.65 0.31
N GLY A 166 -3.32 -9.71 1.26
CA GLY A 166 -3.21 -8.27 1.00
C GLY A 166 -1.95 -7.85 0.22
N PHE A 167 -0.88 -8.66 0.24
CA PHE A 167 0.40 -8.39 -0.42
C PHE A 167 0.72 -9.37 -1.57
N LYS A 168 -0.25 -10.21 -1.94
CA LYS A 168 -0.06 -11.33 -2.86
C LYS A 168 -0.17 -10.91 -4.32
N GLY A 169 0.86 -11.25 -5.09
CA GLY A 169 0.95 -11.01 -6.53
C GLY A 169 2.34 -10.59 -7.00
N ALA A 170 2.65 -10.81 -8.27
CA ALA A 170 3.82 -10.29 -8.95
C ALA A 170 3.66 -8.79 -9.25
N ILE A 171 4.75 -8.01 -9.25
CA ILE A 171 4.69 -6.61 -9.69
C ILE A 171 4.36 -6.56 -11.19
N LYS A 172 3.36 -5.76 -11.57
CA LYS A 172 2.84 -5.63 -12.94
C LYS A 172 2.92 -4.20 -13.47
N LYS A 173 2.88 -3.19 -12.60
CA LYS A 173 3.03 -1.77 -12.93
C LYS A 173 3.63 -1.02 -11.72
N ILE A 174 4.44 -0.02 -12.00
CA ILE A 174 4.96 0.93 -11.01
C ILE A 174 4.64 2.34 -11.49
N GLU A 175 4.11 3.18 -10.60
CA GLU A 175 3.81 4.58 -10.87
C GLU A 175 4.39 5.47 -9.79
N LEU A 176 5.12 6.51 -10.19
CA LEU A 176 5.59 7.59 -9.32
C LEU A 176 4.39 8.47 -8.96
N VAL A 177 4.22 8.73 -7.66
CA VAL A 177 3.12 9.55 -7.13
C VAL A 177 3.56 11.00 -6.99
N SER A 178 2.62 11.92 -7.24
CA SER A 178 2.77 13.36 -7.01
C SER A 178 1.97 13.82 -5.79
N ASP A 179 2.22 15.04 -5.31
CA ASP A 179 1.52 15.62 -4.16
C ASP A 179 0.08 16.11 -4.49
N GLN A 180 -0.37 15.97 -5.74
CA GLN A 180 -1.70 16.41 -6.18
C GLN A 180 -2.73 15.29 -5.98
N LYS A 181 -3.74 15.52 -5.14
CA LYS A 181 -4.89 14.60 -5.02
C LYS A 181 -5.79 14.70 -6.26
N ILE A 182 -6.33 13.57 -6.70
CA ILE A 182 -7.23 13.43 -7.85
C ILE A 182 -8.56 14.15 -7.53
N ASP A 183 -8.93 15.11 -8.37
CA ASP A 183 -10.24 15.76 -8.26
C ASP A 183 -11.36 14.82 -8.74
N ASN A 184 -12.14 14.31 -7.79
CA ASN A 184 -13.30 13.46 -8.02
C ASN A 184 -14.61 14.27 -8.20
N SER A 185 -14.52 15.50 -8.73
CA SER A 185 -15.68 16.38 -8.98
C SER A 185 -16.62 15.84 -10.07
N ILE A 186 -17.58 15.00 -9.68
CA ILE A 186 -18.65 14.54 -10.56
C ILE A 186 -19.65 15.69 -10.82
N PHE A 187 -19.52 16.33 -11.97
CA PHE A 187 -20.52 17.27 -12.47
C PHE A 187 -21.73 16.53 -13.03
N TYR A 188 -22.89 16.69 -12.38
CA TYR A 188 -24.17 16.23 -12.90
C TYR A 188 -24.82 17.34 -13.73
N GLU A 189 -24.99 17.13 -15.04
CA GLU A 189 -25.87 17.95 -15.86
C GLU A 189 -27.34 17.69 -15.45
N VAL A 190 -27.95 18.67 -14.80
CA VAL A 190 -29.37 18.62 -14.43
C VAL A 190 -30.20 19.07 -15.62
N TYR A 191 -30.45 18.14 -16.55
CA TYR A 191 -31.47 18.33 -17.60
C TYR A 191 -32.83 18.60 -16.95
N THR A 192 -33.44 19.71 -17.34
CA THR A 192 -34.75 20.13 -16.87
C THR A 192 -35.85 19.66 -17.82
N ALA A 193 -37.11 19.77 -17.40
CA ALA A 193 -38.26 19.46 -18.27
C ALA A 193 -38.54 20.56 -19.33
N GLU A 194 -37.68 21.56 -19.45
CA GLU A 194 -37.71 22.59 -20.50
C GLU A 194 -36.68 22.31 -21.63
N ASP A 195 -35.83 21.27 -21.46
CA ASP A 195 -34.78 20.86 -22.41
C ASP A 195 -35.24 19.77 -23.40
N PHE A 196 -36.55 19.47 -23.49
CA PHE A 196 -37.16 18.41 -24.31
C PHE A 196 -38.45 18.86 -25.03
#